data_AF-A0A5J4TDZ4-F1
#
_entry.id   AF-A0A5J4TDZ4-F1
#
_cell.length_a   1.000
_cell.length_b   1.000
_cell.length_c   1.000
_cell.angle_alpha   90.00
_cell.angle_beta   90.00
_cell.angle_gamma   90.00
#
_symmetry.space_group_name_H-M   'P 1'
#
loop_
_entity.id
_entity.type
_entity.pdbx_description
1 polymer ?
#
loop_
_entity_poly.entity_id
_entity_poly.type
_entity_poly.pdbx_seq_one_letter_code
_entity_poly.pdbx_strand_id
1 'polypeptide(L)'
;MVVPLPDYIQGELKEMLLNMLNLDADKRPTAKELLDTELMQFQAQIDKANEIKESQNSNELQKIKINELEAKVRNLEIENERMQQIITEQAKRDEERQQQRRREEEQQRKQQEDIQRAHQLLRQQQEQEQQRAQQMISEQAKRDEERQQQRRREEEQQRKQQEDIQRAHQQQQQGGGSILQWPILAKKPPSVEEGIPCESCGNLIPFSEAAREAQPKANAKLPATLPQDV
;
A
#
# COMPACT_ATOMS: atom_id res chain seq x y z
N MET A 1 94.70 41.08 55.92
CA MET A 1 95.47 40.10 55.13
C MET A 1 94.66 39.84 53.87
N VAL A 2 95.21 40.11 52.69
CA VAL A 2 94.52 39.86 51.42
C VAL A 2 94.79 38.40 51.05
N VAL A 3 93.75 37.59 51.01
CA VAL A 3 93.86 36.19 50.57
C VAL A 3 94.11 36.21 49.07
N PRO A 4 95.20 35.61 48.56
CA PRO A 4 95.44 35.57 47.12
C PRO A 4 94.35 34.77 46.42
N LEU A 5 93.91 35.25 45.25
CA LEU A 5 92.95 34.54 44.40
C LEU A 5 93.56 33.20 43.96
N PRO A 6 92.79 32.09 44.01
CA PRO A 6 93.26 30.79 43.56
C PRO A 6 93.71 30.78 42.08
N ASP A 7 94.77 30.02 41.78
CA ASP A 7 95.40 30.00 40.44
C ASP A 7 94.54 29.37 39.33
N TYR A 8 93.43 28.71 39.68
CA TYR A 8 92.48 28.16 38.71
C TYR A 8 91.58 29.24 38.08
N ILE A 9 91.50 30.44 38.68
CA ILE A 9 90.80 31.57 38.08
C ILE A 9 91.79 32.27 37.17
N GLN A 10 91.58 32.19 35.86
CA GLN A 10 92.49 32.72 34.84
C GLN A 10 91.73 33.60 33.83
N GLY A 11 92.48 34.40 33.08
CA GLY A 11 91.96 35.29 32.03
C GLY A 11 91.20 36.51 32.55
N GLU A 12 90.29 37.03 31.72
CA GLU A 12 89.56 38.29 31.97
C GLU A 12 88.76 38.29 33.28
N LEU A 13 88.25 37.14 33.72
CA LEU A 13 87.52 37.01 34.99
C LEU A 13 88.41 37.36 36.19
N LYS A 14 89.69 36.97 36.16
CA LYS A 14 90.66 37.31 37.21
C LYS A 14 90.93 38.81 37.22
N GLU A 15 91.14 39.41 36.05
CA GLU A 15 91.41 40.85 35.90
C GLU A 15 90.21 41.69 36.33
N MET A 16 89.00 41.27 35.96
CA MET A 16 87.75 41.90 36.36
C MET A 16 87.57 41.88 37.90
N LEU A 17 87.81 40.73 38.54
CA LEU A 17 87.73 40.62 40.01
C LEU A 17 88.78 41.47 40.73
N LEU A 18 90.02 41.49 40.23
CA LEU A 18 91.09 42.34 40.76
C LEU A 18 90.73 43.83 40.65
N ASN A 19 90.17 44.25 39.52
CA ASN A 19 89.76 45.64 39.30
C ASN A 19 88.58 46.05 40.20
N MET A 20 87.63 45.15 40.45
CA MET A 20 86.50 45.40 41.36
C MET A 20 86.93 45.50 42.84
N LEU A 21 87.93 44.72 43.25
CA LEU A 21 88.46 44.69 44.62
C LEU A 21 89.49 45.79 44.91
N ASN A 22 89.75 46.70 43.97
CA ASN A 22 90.61 47.85 44.20
C ASN A 22 90.11 48.69 45.39
N LEU A 23 91.06 49.09 46.25
CA LEU A 23 90.82 49.93 47.43
C LEU A 23 90.51 51.39 47.04
N ASP A 24 91.07 51.85 45.92
CA ASP A 24 90.84 53.18 45.36
C ASP A 24 89.47 53.22 44.65
N ALA A 25 88.56 54.09 45.13
CA ALA A 25 87.22 54.22 44.56
C ALA A 25 87.22 54.66 43.09
N ASP A 26 88.15 55.55 42.70
CA ASP A 26 88.22 56.11 41.34
C ASP A 26 88.79 55.13 40.30
N LYS A 27 89.47 54.05 40.74
CA LYS A 27 90.01 53.00 39.87
C LYS A 27 89.12 51.77 39.78
N ARG A 28 88.02 51.75 40.54
CA ARG A 28 87.05 50.66 40.51
C ARG A 28 86.20 50.81 39.25
N PRO A 29 86.08 49.76 38.40
CA PRO A 29 85.29 49.84 37.20
C PRO A 29 83.83 50.11 37.55
N THR A 30 83.18 50.93 36.72
CA THR A 30 81.75 51.19 36.83
C THR A 30 80.94 50.00 36.34
N ALA A 31 79.67 49.91 36.74
CA ALA A 31 78.78 48.83 36.28
C ALA A 31 78.64 48.80 34.75
N LYS A 32 78.75 49.95 34.08
CA LYS A 32 78.72 50.04 32.62
C LYS A 32 79.96 49.40 31.99
N GLU A 33 81.16 49.76 32.47
CA GLU A 33 82.41 49.17 31.99
C GLU A 33 82.47 47.67 32.26
N LEU A 34 81.89 47.20 33.37
CA LEU A 34 81.77 45.77 33.69
C LEU A 34 80.88 45.03 32.69
N LEU A 35 79.72 45.60 32.35
CA LEU A 35 78.79 45.03 31.36
C LEU A 35 79.35 45.09 29.94
N ASP A 36 80.20 46.05 29.66
CA ASP A 36 80.87 46.20 28.37
C ASP A 36 82.08 45.25 28.21
N THR A 37 82.47 44.49 29.23
CA THR A 37 83.52 43.46 29.12
C THR A 37 83.10 42.32 28.18
N GLU A 38 84.07 41.72 27.49
CA GLU A 38 83.82 40.63 26.53
C GLU A 38 83.10 39.46 27.20
N LEU A 39 83.53 39.07 28.41
CA LEU A 39 82.88 38.04 29.22
C LEU A 39 81.36 38.27 29.41
N MET A 40 80.96 39.48 29.81
CA MET A 40 79.54 39.81 30.04
C MET A 40 78.75 39.87 28.74
N GLN A 41 79.36 40.38 27.66
CA GLN A 41 78.75 40.37 26.34
C GLN A 41 78.54 38.94 25.80
N PHE A 42 79.47 38.02 26.06
CA PHE A 42 79.31 36.61 25.71
C PHE A 42 78.13 35.96 26.44
N GLN A 43 77.97 36.22 27.74
CA GLN A 43 76.81 35.72 28.48
C GLN A 43 75.49 36.27 27.93
N ALA A 44 75.43 37.58 27.63
CA ALA A 44 74.25 38.18 27.02
C ALA A 44 73.91 37.59 25.63
N GLN A 45 74.93 37.24 24.84
CA GLN A 45 74.75 36.54 23.56
C GLN A 45 74.24 35.11 23.74
N ILE A 46 74.74 34.38 24.75
CA ILE A 46 74.26 33.04 25.10
C ILE A 46 72.79 33.08 25.49
N ASP A 47 72.40 34.01 26.36
CA ASP A 47 71.03 34.14 26.84
C ASP A 47 70.07 34.49 25.69
N LYS A 48 70.45 35.45 24.84
CA LYS A 48 69.68 35.81 23.65
C LYS A 48 69.55 34.64 22.67
N ALA A 49 70.61 33.87 22.46
CA ALA A 49 70.58 32.70 21.59
C ALA A 49 69.67 31.60 22.14
N ASN A 50 69.63 31.41 23.47
CA ASN A 50 68.75 30.45 24.12
C ASN A 50 67.28 30.86 24.01
N GLU A 51 66.95 32.13 24.24
CA GLU A 51 65.58 32.65 24.08
C GLU A 51 65.06 32.48 22.63
N ILE A 52 65.91 32.72 21.64
CA ILE A 52 65.58 32.47 20.22
C ILE A 52 65.33 30.98 19.96
N LYS A 53 66.16 30.08 20.51
CA LYS A 53 65.95 28.63 20.35
C LYS A 53 64.67 28.15 21.02
N GLU A 54 64.36 28.62 22.22
CA GLU A 54 63.14 28.24 22.94
C GLU A 54 61.87 28.71 22.21
N SER A 55 61.89 29.95 21.72
CA SER A 55 60.78 30.48 20.91
C SER A 55 60.62 29.75 19.58
N GLN A 56 61.71 29.36 18.91
CA GLN A 56 61.67 28.53 17.70
C GLN A 56 61.08 27.15 17.98
N ASN A 57 61.55 26.47 19.04
CA ASN A 57 61.03 25.15 19.43
C ASN A 57 59.53 25.21 19.78
N SER A 58 59.11 26.25 20.52
CA SER A 58 57.69 26.48 20.83
C SER A 58 56.85 26.70 19.57
N ASN A 59 57.34 27.51 18.63
CA ASN A 59 56.68 27.75 17.35
C ASN A 59 56.57 26.49 16.48
N GLU A 60 57.60 25.63 16.46
CA GLU A 60 57.54 24.35 15.74
C GLU A 60 56.52 23.39 16.37
N LEU A 61 56.50 23.29 17.70
CA LEU A 61 55.53 22.46 18.40
C LEU A 61 54.09 22.94 18.14
N GLN A 62 53.88 24.26 18.14
CA GLN A 62 52.59 24.85 17.79
C GLN A 62 52.17 24.54 16.35
N LYS A 63 53.09 24.62 15.38
CA LYS A 63 52.82 24.26 13.98
C LYS A 63 52.39 22.80 13.84
N ILE A 64 53.07 21.87 14.52
CA ILE A 64 52.70 20.46 14.51
C ILE A 64 51.28 20.28 15.07
N LYS A 65 50.98 20.93 16.20
CA LYS A 65 49.65 20.85 16.82
C LYS A 65 48.56 21.45 15.94
N ILE A 66 48.83 22.56 15.26
CA ILE A 66 47.90 23.18 14.31
C ILE A 66 47.62 22.22 13.15
N ASN A 67 48.66 21.64 12.53
CA ASN A 67 48.49 20.67 11.45
C ASN A 67 47.69 19.44 11.89
N GLU A 68 47.92 18.93 13.10
CA GLU A 68 47.16 17.81 13.66
C GLU A 68 45.68 18.16 13.88
N LEU A 69 45.41 19.35 14.41
CA LEU A 69 44.03 19.84 14.61
C LEU A 69 43.32 20.06 13.27
N GLU A 70 43.99 20.63 12.27
CA GLU A 70 43.44 20.80 10.93
C GLU A 70 43.07 19.46 10.29
N ALA A 71 43.93 18.45 10.43
CA ALA A 71 43.62 17.10 9.94
C ALA A 71 42.40 16.49 10.65
N LYS A 72 42.28 16.68 11.97
CA LYS A 72 41.11 16.22 12.74
C LYS A 72 39.82 16.93 12.33
N VAL A 73 39.87 18.25 12.11
CA VAL A 73 38.71 19.03 11.65
C VAL A 73 38.24 18.53 10.28
N ARG A 74 39.16 18.35 9.33
CA ARG A 74 38.82 17.80 8.00
C ARG A 74 38.17 16.42 8.08
N ASN A 75 38.67 15.54 8.95
CA ASN A 75 38.07 14.22 9.15
C ASN A 75 36.66 14.29 9.73
N LEU A 76 36.45 15.17 10.72
CA LEU A 76 35.14 15.39 11.31
C LEU A 76 34.13 15.99 10.32
N GLU A 77 34.57 16.89 9.45
CA GLU A 77 33.73 17.44 8.37
C GLU A 77 33.26 16.34 7.42
N ILE A 78 34.17 15.46 6.97
CA ILE A 78 33.84 14.32 6.11
C ILE A 78 32.84 13.38 6.80
N GLU A 79 33.03 13.08 8.08
CA GLU A 79 32.12 12.22 8.84
C GLU A 79 30.74 12.84 8.99
N ASN A 80 30.68 14.15 9.26
CA ASN A 80 29.44 14.88 9.40
C ASN A 80 28.66 14.94 8.06
N GLU A 81 29.35 15.15 6.93
CA GLU A 81 28.75 15.07 5.60
C GLU A 81 28.17 13.69 5.31
N ARG A 82 28.92 12.61 5.63
CA ARG A 82 28.42 11.23 5.48
C ARG A 82 27.18 10.99 6.33
N MET A 83 27.19 11.49 7.57
CA MET A 83 26.04 11.35 8.46
C MET A 83 24.81 12.09 7.92
N GLN A 84 24.98 13.30 7.40
CA GLN A 84 23.89 14.06 6.75
C GLN A 84 23.35 13.34 5.51
N GLN A 85 24.21 12.72 4.70
CA GLN A 85 23.78 11.90 3.57
C GLN A 85 22.92 10.72 4.02
N ILE A 86 23.33 10.01 5.07
CA ILE A 86 22.56 8.89 5.63
C ILE A 86 21.20 9.37 6.14
N ILE A 87 21.15 10.47 6.88
CA ILE A 87 19.90 11.03 7.42
C ILE A 87 18.95 11.42 6.28
N THR A 88 19.45 12.11 5.26
CA THR A 88 18.64 12.54 4.11
C THR A 88 18.16 11.36 3.27
N GLU A 89 18.97 10.31 3.10
CA GLU A 89 18.57 9.10 2.40
C GLU A 89 17.52 8.31 3.20
N GLN A 90 17.68 8.19 4.51
CA GLN A 90 16.66 7.55 5.38
C GLN A 90 15.33 8.31 5.31
N ALA A 91 15.36 9.64 5.38
CA ALA A 91 14.16 10.46 5.24
C ALA A 91 13.44 10.22 3.90
N LYS A 92 14.17 10.17 2.78
CA LYS A 92 13.60 9.85 1.47
C LYS A 92 12.97 8.46 1.43
N ARG A 93 13.66 7.44 1.97
CA ARG A 93 13.13 6.07 2.06
C ARG A 93 11.86 6.02 2.91
N ASP A 94 11.78 6.81 3.98
CA ASP A 94 10.58 6.90 4.82
C ASP A 94 9.41 7.59 4.12
N GLU A 95 9.68 8.68 3.39
CA GLU A 95 8.69 9.36 2.56
C GLU A 95 8.13 8.43 1.47
N GLU A 96 9.00 7.69 0.78
CA GLU A 96 8.60 6.70 -0.22
C GLU A 96 7.74 5.58 0.40
N ARG A 97 8.15 5.03 1.55
CA ARG A 97 7.37 4.03 2.29
C ARG A 97 6.00 4.57 2.72
N GLN A 98 5.92 5.82 3.16
CA GLN A 98 4.65 6.44 3.50
C GLN A 98 3.78 6.66 2.26
N GLN A 99 4.37 7.08 1.14
CA GLN A 99 3.64 7.28 -0.10
C GLN A 99 3.08 5.96 -0.63
N GLN A 100 3.86 4.88 -0.53
CA GLN A 100 3.42 3.54 -0.91
C GLN A 100 2.25 3.07 -0.05
N ARG A 101 2.34 3.19 1.28
CA ARG A 101 1.22 2.87 2.18
C ARG A 101 -0.06 3.65 1.84
N ARG A 102 0.05 4.95 1.55
CA ARG A 102 -1.09 5.77 1.12
C ARG A 102 -1.73 5.25 -0.16
N ARG A 103 -0.93 4.84 -1.15
CA ARG A 103 -1.44 4.26 -2.41
C ARG A 103 -2.14 2.91 -2.18
N GLU A 104 -1.57 2.07 -1.34
CA GLU A 104 -2.14 0.77 -0.99
C GLU A 104 -3.48 0.92 -0.23
N GLU A 105 -3.55 1.83 0.74
CA GLU A 105 -4.80 2.16 1.45
C GLU A 105 -5.88 2.72 0.52
N GLU A 106 -5.50 3.59 -0.43
CA GLU A 106 -6.42 4.13 -1.43
C GLU A 106 -6.95 3.01 -2.36
N GLN A 107 -6.09 2.10 -2.80
CA GLN A 107 -6.48 0.94 -3.60
C GLN A 107 -7.43 0.02 -2.82
N GLN A 108 -7.14 -0.25 -1.55
CA GLN A 108 -8.00 -1.05 -0.69
C GLN A 108 -9.37 -0.40 -0.50
N ARG A 109 -9.42 0.92 -0.27
CA ARG A 109 -10.68 1.67 -0.19
C ARG A 109 -11.49 1.55 -1.48
N LYS A 110 -10.88 1.74 -2.64
CA LYS A 110 -11.55 1.58 -3.94
C LYS A 110 -12.10 0.16 -4.13
N GLN A 111 -11.29 -0.85 -3.83
CA GLN A 111 -11.73 -2.25 -3.88
C GLN A 111 -12.92 -2.51 -2.94
N GLN A 112 -12.87 -1.95 -1.73
CA GLN A 112 -13.96 -2.09 -0.75
C GLN A 112 -15.24 -1.41 -1.24
N GLU A 113 -15.14 -0.20 -1.81
CA GLU A 113 -16.27 0.51 -2.42
C GLU A 113 -16.87 -0.27 -3.59
N ASP A 114 -16.04 -0.85 -4.47
CA ASP A 114 -16.51 -1.66 -5.60
C ASP A 114 -17.22 -2.93 -5.13
N ILE A 115 -16.70 -3.60 -4.10
CA ILE A 115 -17.37 -4.75 -3.46
C ILE A 115 -18.72 -4.34 -2.86
N GLN A 116 -18.79 -3.19 -2.18
CA GLN A 116 -20.04 -2.68 -1.61
C GLN A 116 -21.06 -2.35 -2.70
N ARG A 117 -20.64 -1.72 -3.80
CA ARG A 117 -21.49 -1.43 -4.96
C ARG A 117 -22.01 -2.71 -5.61
N ALA A 118 -21.13 -3.69 -5.82
CA ALA A 118 -21.53 -4.99 -6.38
C ALA A 118 -22.55 -5.69 -5.49
N HIS A 119 -22.36 -5.67 -4.16
CA HIS A 119 -23.30 -6.25 -3.21
C HIS A 119 -24.67 -5.54 -3.25
N GLN A 120 -24.69 -4.20 -3.38
CA GLN A 120 -25.91 -3.43 -3.51
C GLN A 120 -26.68 -3.78 -4.79
N LEU A 121 -25.99 -3.88 -5.92
CA LEU A 121 -26.59 -4.27 -7.20
C LEU A 121 -27.17 -5.69 -7.14
N LEU A 122 -26.45 -6.63 -6.52
CA LEU A 122 -26.93 -8.00 -6.35
C LEU A 122 -28.21 -8.05 -5.52
N ARG A 123 -28.30 -7.24 -4.46
CA ARG A 123 -29.53 -7.13 -3.65
C ARG A 123 -30.70 -6.60 -4.48
N GLN A 124 -30.49 -5.53 -5.26
CA GLN A 124 -31.52 -4.97 -6.13
C GLN A 124 -31.99 -5.99 -7.19
N GLN A 125 -31.07 -6.77 -7.75
CA GLN A 125 -31.41 -7.83 -8.69
C GLN A 125 -32.28 -8.91 -8.04
N GLN A 126 -31.90 -9.38 -6.85
CA GLN A 126 -32.70 -10.35 -6.10
C GLN A 126 -34.10 -9.83 -5.75
N GLU A 127 -34.22 -8.57 -5.33
CA GLU A 127 -35.51 -7.93 -5.05
C GLU A 127 -36.38 -7.84 -6.32
N GLN A 128 -35.78 -7.48 -7.46
CA GLN A 128 -36.49 -7.43 -8.73
C GLN A 128 -36.97 -8.83 -9.18
N GLU A 129 -36.14 -9.86 -9.00
CA GLU A 129 -36.52 -11.25 -9.30
C GLU A 129 -37.64 -11.75 -8.38
N GLN A 130 -37.58 -11.43 -7.09
CA GLN A 130 -38.65 -11.74 -6.15
C GLN A 130 -39.96 -11.05 -6.53
N GLN A 131 -39.92 -9.77 -6.91
CA GLN A 131 -41.09 -9.05 -7.39
C GLN A 131 -41.69 -9.68 -8.66
N ARG A 132 -40.84 -10.06 -9.63
CA ARG A 132 -41.29 -10.76 -10.84
C ARG A 132 -41.91 -12.12 -10.51
N ALA A 133 -41.31 -12.87 -9.60
CA ALA A 133 -41.84 -14.15 -9.15
C ALA A 133 -43.20 -13.98 -8.45
N GLN A 134 -43.35 -12.98 -7.58
CA GLN A 134 -44.62 -12.66 -6.92
C GLN A 134 -45.69 -12.24 -7.93
N GLN A 135 -45.34 -11.44 -8.94
CA GLN A 135 -46.26 -11.07 -10.02
C GLN A 135 -46.75 -12.31 -10.78
N MET A 136 -45.84 -13.19 -11.18
CA MET A 136 -46.16 -14.45 -11.85
C MET A 136 -47.10 -15.33 -11.00
N ILE A 137 -46.82 -15.49 -9.70
CA ILE A 137 -47.67 -16.26 -8.78
C ILE A 137 -49.06 -15.62 -8.68
N SER A 138 -49.13 -14.29 -8.55
CA SER A 138 -50.40 -13.56 -8.43
C SER A 138 -51.24 -13.65 -9.71
N GLU A 139 -50.60 -13.63 -10.88
CA GLU A 139 -51.27 -13.76 -12.17
C GLU A 139 -51.79 -15.18 -12.38
N GLN A 140 -50.98 -16.19 -12.03
CA GLN A 140 -51.39 -17.59 -12.08
C GLN A 140 -52.59 -17.85 -11.16
N ALA A 141 -52.57 -17.30 -9.94
CA ALA A 141 -53.70 -17.40 -9.02
C ALA A 141 -54.99 -16.79 -9.60
N LYS A 142 -54.91 -15.63 -10.26
CA LYS A 142 -56.06 -15.01 -10.95
C LYS A 142 -56.59 -15.87 -12.09
N ARG A 143 -55.69 -16.42 -12.93
CA ARG A 143 -56.07 -17.34 -14.03
C ARG A 143 -56.73 -18.61 -13.48
N ASP A 144 -56.27 -19.12 -12.35
CA ASP A 144 -56.84 -20.30 -11.72
C ASP A 144 -58.20 -20.01 -11.07
N GLU A 145 -58.36 -18.84 -10.46
CA GLU A 145 -59.66 -18.36 -9.95
C GLU A 145 -60.67 -18.16 -11.07
N GLU A 146 -60.29 -17.55 -12.18
CA GLU A 146 -61.14 -17.41 -13.38
C GLU A 146 -61.55 -18.78 -13.94
N ARG A 147 -60.59 -19.70 -14.07
CA ARG A 147 -60.89 -21.10 -14.47
C ARG A 147 -61.83 -21.80 -13.50
N GLN A 148 -61.70 -21.56 -12.18
CA GLN A 148 -62.65 -22.09 -11.19
C GLN A 148 -64.04 -21.45 -11.32
N GLN A 149 -64.12 -20.14 -11.53
CA GLN A 149 -65.40 -19.44 -11.73
C GLN A 149 -66.10 -19.93 -12.99
N GLN A 150 -65.36 -20.15 -14.07
CA GLN A 150 -65.90 -20.70 -15.31
C GLN A 150 -66.47 -22.10 -15.10
N ARG A 151 -65.73 -23.00 -14.43
CA ARG A 151 -66.25 -24.33 -14.07
C ARG A 151 -67.54 -24.26 -13.25
N ARG A 152 -67.61 -23.36 -12.26
CA ARG A 152 -68.85 -23.17 -11.46
C ARG A 152 -70.03 -22.71 -12.31
N ARG A 153 -69.81 -21.81 -13.27
CA ARG A 153 -70.84 -21.33 -14.21
C ARG A 153 -71.32 -22.45 -15.13
N GLU A 154 -70.39 -23.24 -15.65
CA GLU A 154 -70.69 -24.40 -16.50
C GLU A 154 -71.49 -25.47 -15.72
N GLU A 155 -71.09 -25.79 -14.49
CA GLU A 155 -71.82 -26.70 -13.59
C GLU A 155 -73.23 -26.19 -13.26
N GLU A 156 -73.39 -24.89 -13.01
CA GLU A 156 -74.70 -24.26 -12.77
C GLU A 156 -75.59 -24.33 -14.02
N GLN A 157 -75.03 -24.05 -15.21
CA GLN A 157 -75.76 -24.19 -16.48
C GLN A 157 -76.19 -25.63 -16.74
N GLN A 158 -75.31 -26.60 -16.49
CA GLN A 158 -75.63 -28.03 -16.61
C GLN A 158 -76.75 -28.44 -15.64
N ARG A 159 -76.72 -27.98 -14.39
CA ARG A 159 -77.80 -28.21 -13.42
C ARG A 159 -79.13 -27.65 -13.90
N LYS A 160 -79.16 -26.39 -14.39
CA LYS A 160 -80.37 -25.77 -14.95
C LYS A 160 -80.91 -26.57 -16.14
N GLN A 161 -80.04 -26.99 -17.07
CA GLN A 161 -80.44 -27.83 -18.20
C GLN A 161 -81.04 -29.17 -17.74
N GLN A 162 -80.46 -29.82 -16.73
CA GLN A 162 -81.01 -31.05 -16.17
C GLN A 162 -82.38 -30.83 -15.52
N GLU A 163 -82.56 -29.74 -14.76
CA GLU A 163 -83.84 -29.37 -14.17
C GLU A 163 -84.91 -29.11 -15.24
N ASP A 164 -84.56 -28.39 -16.31
CA ASP A 164 -85.48 -28.12 -17.43
C ASP A 164 -85.89 -29.41 -18.15
N ILE A 165 -84.95 -30.33 -18.39
CA ILE A 165 -85.23 -31.66 -18.95
C ILE A 165 -86.18 -32.45 -18.03
N GLN A 166 -85.93 -32.45 -16.71
CA GLN A 166 -86.80 -33.12 -15.74
C GLN A 166 -88.21 -32.52 -15.73
N ARG A 167 -88.34 -31.19 -15.76
CA ARG A 167 -89.63 -30.50 -15.84
C ARG A 167 -90.37 -30.85 -17.14
N ALA A 168 -89.69 -30.83 -18.28
CA ALA A 168 -90.27 -31.19 -19.57
C ALA A 168 -90.75 -32.65 -19.58
N HIS A 169 -89.97 -33.57 -19.02
CA HIS A 169 -90.36 -34.98 -18.91
C HIS A 169 -91.59 -35.16 -18.01
N GLN A 170 -91.66 -34.44 -16.87
CA GLN A 170 -92.82 -34.47 -15.98
C GLN A 170 -94.08 -33.92 -16.67
N GLN A 171 -93.96 -32.85 -17.48
CA GLN A 171 -95.06 -32.34 -18.30
C GLN A 171 -95.52 -33.34 -19.36
N GLN A 172 -94.61 -34.06 -20.03
CA GLN A 172 -94.98 -35.13 -20.97
C GLN A 172 -95.76 -36.27 -20.30
N GLN A 173 -95.37 -36.68 -19.09
CA GLN A 173 -96.11 -37.72 -18.35
C GLN A 173 -97.52 -37.27 -17.95
N GLN A 174 -97.70 -35.97 -17.63
CA GLN A 174 -99.02 -35.40 -17.35
C GLN A 174 -99.84 -35.10 -18.63
N GLY A 175 -99.16 -34.91 -19.76
CA GLY A 175 -99.74 -34.68 -21.10
C GLY A 175 -100.00 -35.94 -21.92
N GLY A 176 -100.01 -37.12 -21.30
CA GLY A 176 -100.30 -38.40 -21.96
C GLY A 176 -101.73 -38.46 -22.51
N GLY A 177 -101.88 -38.04 -23.77
CA GLY A 177 -103.13 -38.15 -24.51
C GLY A 177 -103.00 -37.75 -25.99
N SER A 178 -102.09 -38.36 -26.74
CA SER A 178 -102.30 -38.81 -28.14
C SER A 178 -100.97 -39.18 -28.80
N ILE A 179 -100.85 -40.45 -29.17
CA ILE A 179 -99.71 -41.06 -29.86
C ILE A 179 -99.78 -40.67 -31.34
N LEU A 180 -98.79 -39.95 -31.85
CA LEU A 180 -98.51 -39.91 -33.29
C LEU A 180 -97.03 -40.23 -33.56
N GLN A 181 -96.88 -41.34 -34.25
CA GLN A 181 -95.67 -42.01 -34.70
C GLN A 181 -94.93 -41.15 -35.73
N TRP A 182 -93.68 -40.76 -35.44
CA TRP A 182 -92.80 -40.10 -36.42
C TRP A 182 -91.80 -41.11 -37.02
N PRO A 183 -91.55 -41.07 -38.35
CA PRO A 183 -90.72 -42.04 -39.05
C PRO A 183 -89.22 -41.76 -38.91
N ILE A 184 -88.47 -42.85 -38.79
CA ILE A 184 -87.01 -42.93 -38.72
C ILE A 184 -86.42 -42.60 -40.10
N LEU A 185 -85.78 -41.44 -40.26
CA LEU A 185 -84.95 -41.13 -41.42
C LEU A 185 -83.47 -41.21 -41.03
N ALA A 186 -82.84 -42.34 -41.37
CA ALA A 186 -81.40 -42.55 -41.25
C ALA A 186 -80.64 -41.59 -42.19
N LYS A 187 -79.91 -40.63 -41.64
CA LYS A 187 -78.87 -39.89 -42.37
C LYS A 187 -77.48 -40.37 -41.94
N LYS A 188 -76.78 -40.82 -42.98
CA LYS A 188 -75.40 -41.31 -43.07
C LYS A 188 -74.40 -40.30 -42.48
N PRO A 189 -73.34 -40.74 -41.77
CA PRO A 189 -72.28 -39.85 -41.32
C PRO A 189 -71.44 -39.38 -42.54
N PRO A 190 -71.10 -38.09 -42.67
CA PRO A 190 -70.05 -37.67 -43.57
C PRO A 190 -68.69 -38.02 -42.96
N SER A 191 -67.96 -38.90 -43.65
CA SER A 191 -66.50 -38.98 -43.52
C SER A 191 -65.91 -37.63 -43.94
N VAL A 192 -65.30 -36.92 -43.01
CA VAL A 192 -64.45 -35.77 -43.29
C VAL A 192 -63.02 -36.22 -42.99
N GLU A 193 -62.37 -36.72 -44.03
CA GLU A 193 -60.94 -36.50 -44.23
C GLU A 193 -60.79 -35.03 -44.62
N GLU A 194 -60.03 -34.25 -43.87
CA GLU A 194 -59.37 -33.04 -44.39
C GLU A 194 -58.19 -32.71 -43.47
N GLY A 195 -56.99 -32.84 -44.05
CA GLY A 195 -55.72 -32.60 -43.39
C GLY A 195 -55.53 -31.12 -43.08
N ILE A 196 -54.82 -30.87 -41.97
CA ILE A 196 -54.34 -29.53 -41.61
C ILE A 196 -52.94 -29.38 -42.22
N PRO A 197 -52.72 -28.42 -43.13
CA PRO A 197 -51.37 -28.06 -43.58
C PRO A 197 -50.63 -27.29 -42.47
N CYS A 198 -49.41 -27.73 -42.18
CA CYS A 198 -48.46 -27.01 -41.33
C CYS A 198 -47.77 -25.92 -42.16
N GLU A 199 -48.18 -24.66 -42.02
CA GLU A 199 -47.62 -23.53 -42.77
C GLU A 199 -46.41 -22.84 -42.11
N SER A 200 -45.83 -23.33 -41.01
CA SER A 200 -44.80 -22.53 -40.28
C SER A 200 -43.43 -23.16 -40.04
N CYS A 201 -43.12 -24.35 -40.56
CA CYS A 201 -41.77 -24.91 -40.35
C CYS A 201 -41.26 -25.71 -41.54
N GLY A 202 -40.88 -24.99 -42.59
CA GLY A 202 -40.00 -25.48 -43.65
C GLY A 202 -38.55 -25.67 -43.20
N ASN A 203 -38.30 -26.50 -42.18
CA ASN A 203 -36.99 -27.09 -41.95
C ASN A 203 -37.13 -28.43 -41.20
N LEU A 204 -36.75 -29.52 -41.88
CA LEU A 204 -36.41 -30.79 -41.24
C LEU A 204 -35.11 -30.61 -40.45
N ILE A 205 -35.16 -30.81 -39.14
CA ILE A 205 -33.99 -31.20 -38.34
C ILE A 205 -34.22 -32.66 -37.94
N PRO A 206 -33.32 -33.60 -38.29
CA PRO A 206 -33.50 -35.00 -37.93
C PRO A 206 -33.35 -35.23 -36.43
N PHE A 207 -34.26 -36.05 -35.92
CA PHE A 207 -34.29 -36.59 -34.57
C PHE A 207 -33.32 -37.79 -34.52
N SER A 208 -32.08 -37.52 -34.12
CA SER A 208 -31.21 -38.50 -33.44
C SER A 208 -30.71 -37.81 -32.17
N GLU A 209 -31.42 -37.97 -31.05
CA GLU A 209 -31.11 -39.00 -30.05
C GLU A 209 -29.59 -39.20 -29.90
N ALA A 210 -28.99 -38.50 -28.95
CA ALA A 210 -28.87 -38.92 -27.55
C ALA A 210 -27.78 -39.97 -27.33
N ALA A 211 -26.56 -39.49 -27.13
CA ALA A 211 -25.64 -40.07 -26.15
C ALA A 211 -24.53 -39.05 -25.87
N ARG A 212 -24.29 -38.81 -24.56
CA ARG A 212 -22.98 -38.67 -23.89
C ARG A 212 -21.88 -37.96 -24.70
N GLU A 213 -21.29 -36.87 -24.25
CA GLU A 213 -20.35 -36.90 -23.14
C GLU A 213 -19.97 -35.45 -22.79
N ALA A 214 -20.38 -34.98 -21.61
CA ALA A 214 -19.88 -33.73 -21.06
C ALA A 214 -18.48 -34.00 -20.50
N GLN A 215 -17.43 -33.55 -21.20
CA GLN A 215 -16.11 -33.38 -20.58
C GLN A 215 -16.09 -32.05 -19.83
N PRO A 216 -15.91 -32.04 -18.49
CA PRO A 216 -15.52 -30.83 -17.80
C PRO A 216 -14.05 -30.53 -18.14
N LYS A 217 -13.83 -29.37 -18.77
CA LYS A 217 -12.50 -28.75 -18.90
C LYS A 217 -11.96 -28.46 -17.50
N ALA A 218 -11.08 -29.33 -16.99
CA ALA A 218 -10.26 -29.03 -15.84
C ALA A 218 -9.20 -27.98 -16.24
N ASN A 219 -9.55 -26.70 -16.12
CA ASN A 219 -8.57 -25.62 -16.13
C ASN A 219 -8.21 -25.28 -14.69
N ALA A 220 -7.41 -26.16 -14.06
CA ALA A 220 -6.80 -25.90 -12.76
C ALA A 220 -5.55 -25.04 -12.97
N LYS A 221 -5.75 -23.74 -13.16
CA LYS A 221 -4.67 -22.76 -13.05
C LYS A 221 -4.50 -22.42 -11.57
N LEU A 222 -3.61 -23.15 -10.91
CA LEU A 222 -3.10 -22.84 -9.58
C LEU A 222 -2.28 -21.54 -9.63
N PRO A 223 -2.48 -20.59 -8.71
CA PRO A 223 -1.43 -19.68 -8.28
C PRO A 223 -1.06 -19.98 -6.82
N ALA A 224 0.15 -20.51 -6.60
CA ALA A 224 0.85 -20.44 -5.33
C ALA A 224 2.16 -19.69 -5.61
N THR A 225 2.39 -18.46 -5.14
CA THR A 225 2.89 -18.11 -3.77
C THR A 225 4.03 -19.05 -3.36
N LEU A 226 5.27 -18.66 -3.07
CA LEU A 226 5.85 -17.47 -2.45
C LEU A 226 7.38 -17.48 -2.70
N PRO A 227 8.10 -16.34 -2.66
CA PRO A 227 9.56 -16.31 -2.60
C PRO A 227 10.08 -16.67 -1.21
N GLN A 228 11.15 -17.46 -1.14
CA GLN A 228 11.96 -17.66 0.06
C GLN A 228 13.13 -16.68 0.03
N ASP A 229 13.17 -15.75 0.98
CA ASP A 229 14.36 -15.00 1.39
C ASP A 229 14.66 -15.36 2.85
N VAL A 230 15.79 -16.04 3.09
CA VAL A 230 16.62 -16.01 4.32
C VAL A 230 18.07 -16.17 3.89
#